data_AF-A0A9D7XXV4-F1
#
_entry.id   AF-A0A9D7XXV4-F1
#
_cell.length_a   1.000
_cell.length_b   1.000
_cell.length_c   1.000
_cell.angle_alpha   90.00
_cell.angle_beta   90.00
_cell.angle_gamma   90.00
#
_symmetry.space_group_name_H-M   'P 1'
#
loop_
_entity.id
_entity.type
_entity.pdbx_description
1 polymer ?
#
loop_
_entity_poly.entity_id
_entity_poly.type
_entity_poly.pdbx_seq_one_letter_code
_entity_poly.pdbx_strand_id
1 'polypeptide(L)' 'MYMSVITAKVFKAGNSKALRLPSSMGVRARSYIVTPTPGGFLLTDPTIEAKRLKALKALRGSCPDFPDTSK' A
#
# COMPACT_ATOMS: atom_id res chain seq x y z
N MET A 1 -2.11 -13.02 14.68
CA MET A 1 -1.28 -11.97 14.07
C MET A 1 -1.73 -10.64 14.64
N TYR A 2 -1.01 -10.07 15.60
CA TYR A 2 -1.37 -8.77 16.17
C TYR A 2 -0.94 -7.67 15.19
N MET A 3 -1.91 -6.89 14.71
CA MET A 3 -1.63 -5.70 13.92
C MET A 3 -1.08 -4.63 14.88
N SER A 4 0.25 -4.47 14.89
CA SER A 4 0.88 -3.42 15.69
C SER A 4 0.49 -2.06 15.10
N VAL A 5 -0.41 -1.35 15.78
CA VAL A 5 -0.74 0.04 15.43
C VAL A 5 0.47 0.90 15.81
N ILE A 6 1.04 1.59 14.82
CA ILE A 6 2.19 2.47 15.00
C ILE A 6 1.71 3.90 14.89
N THR A 7 1.89 4.68 15.95
CA THR A 7 1.70 6.14 15.91
C THR A 7 3.01 6.81 15.48
N ALA A 8 2.98 7.58 14.38
CA ALA A 8 4.13 8.31 13.87
C ALA A 8 3.97 9.81 14.08
N LYS A 9 5.09 10.50 14.38
CA LYS A 9 5.11 11.96 14.51
C LYS A 9 5.24 12.63 13.14
N VAL A 10 4.40 13.63 12.89
CA VAL A 10 4.48 14.51 11.72
C VAL A 10 5.37 15.72 12.04
N PHE A 11 6.25 16.09 11.12
CA PHE A 11 7.14 17.24 11.24
C PHE A 11 7.27 17.98 9.91
N LYS A 12 7.84 19.19 9.93
CA LYS A 12 8.09 20.02 8.74
C LYS A 12 9.44 19.64 8.12
N ALA A 13 9.49 19.46 6.80
CA ALA A 13 10.71 19.25 6.03
C ALA A 13 10.74 20.22 4.84
N GLY A 14 11.57 21.26 4.92
CA GLY A 14 11.49 22.38 3.97
C GLY A 14 10.10 23.03 4.00
N ASN A 15 9.43 23.11 2.85
CA ASN A 15 8.08 23.66 2.73
C ASN A 15 6.96 22.60 2.80
N SER A 16 7.28 21.34 3.11
CA SER A 16 6.31 20.24 3.17
C SER A 16 6.21 19.61 4.56
N LYS A 17 5.28 18.64 4.70
CA LYS A 17 5.15 17.78 5.90
C LYS A 17 5.72 16.40 5.60
N ALA A 18 6.31 15.80 6.61
CA ALA A 18 6.88 14.46 6.56
C ALA A 18 6.53 13.67 7.83
N LEU A 19 6.51 12.35 7.71
CA LEU A 19 6.34 11.41 8.80
C LEU A 19 7.57 10.50 8.90
N ARG A 20 7.98 10.16 10.12
CA ARG A 20 9.07 9.19 10.33
C ARG A 20 8.51 7.78 10.27
N LEU A 21 9.10 6.95 9.42
CA LEU A 21 8.79 5.53 9.36
C LEU A 21 9.76 4.79 10.30
N PRO A 22 9.27 4.06 11.32
CA PRO A 22 10.14 3.27 12.19
C PRO A 22 10.90 2.21 11.38
N SER A 23 12.16 1.97 11.73
CA SER A 23 13.00 0.97 11.07
C SER A 23 12.42 -0.45 11.11
N SER A 24 11.70 -0.78 12.19
CA SER A 24 10.99 -2.04 12.36
C SER A 24 9.92 -2.32 11.30
N MET A 25 9.42 -1.29 10.61
CA MET A 25 8.46 -1.44 9.51
C MET A 25 9.12 -2.01 8.23
N GLY A 26 10.46 -2.01 8.15
CA GLY A 26 11.17 -2.63 7.03
C GLY A 26 10.85 -2.00 5.67
N VAL A 27 10.61 -0.69 5.64
CA VAL A 27 10.25 0.05 4.41
C VAL A 27 11.42 0.01 3.43
N ARG A 28 11.19 -0.61 2.26
CA ARG A 28 12.20 -0.77 1.19
C ARG A 28 11.87 0.02 -0.08
N ALA A 29 10.61 0.41 -0.26
CA ALA A 29 10.20 1.15 -1.45
C ALA A 29 10.74 2.59 -1.39
N ARG A 30 11.14 3.10 -2.56
CA ARG A 30 11.62 4.48 -2.69
C ARG A 30 10.49 5.50 -2.82
N SER A 31 9.32 5.06 -3.29
CA SER A 31 8.15 5.90 -3.50
C SER A 31 6.89 5.12 -3.18
N TYR A 32 5.87 5.85 -2.74
CA TYR A 32 4.54 5.34 -2.42
C TYR A 32 3.50 6.19 -3.14
N ILE A 33 2.40 5.56 -3.53
CA ILE A 33 1.20 6.29 -3.97
C ILE A 33 0.48 6.75 -2.71
N VAL A 34 0.13 8.04 -2.65
CA VAL A 34 -0.66 8.64 -1.57
C VAL A 34 -2.07 8.84 -2.06
N THR A 35 -3.04 8.14 -1.47
CA THR A 35 -4.46 8.26 -1.80
C THR A 35 -5.19 8.95 -0.65
N PRO A 36 -5.75 10.15 -0.84
CA PRO A 36 -6.60 10.78 0.17
C PRO A 36 -7.84 9.95 0.47
N THR A 37 -8.27 9.96 1.73
CA THR A 37 -9.50 9.30 2.20
C THR A 37 -10.21 10.22 3.19
N PRO A 38 -11.51 10.02 3.49
CA PRO A 38 -12.21 10.85 4.46
C PRO A 38 -11.56 10.89 5.86
N GLY A 39 -10.85 9.82 6.25
CA GLY A 39 -10.14 9.73 7.52
C GLY A 39 -8.67 10.15 7.49
N GLY A 40 -8.14 10.61 6.35
CA GLY A 40 -6.73 10.95 6.18
C GLY A 40 -6.18 10.49 4.83
N PHE A 41 -5.23 9.55 4.81
CA PHE A 41 -4.63 9.06 3.58
C PHE A 41 -4.12 7.62 3.72
N LEU A 42 -4.06 6.92 2.59
CA LEU A 42 -3.48 5.59 2.44
C LEU A 42 -2.15 5.68 1.67
N LEU A 43 -1.15 4.93 2.11
CA LEU A 43 0.13 4.77 1.39
C LEU A 43 0.22 3.35 0.82
N THR A 44 0.41 3.25 -0.50
CA THR A 44 0.52 1.95 -1.19
C THR A 44 1.84 1.84 -1.95
N ASP A 45 2.53 0.71 -1.78
CA ASP A 45 3.73 0.39 -2.56
C ASP A 45 3.32 -0.07 -3.97
N PRO A 46 3.66 0.68 -5.02
CA PRO A 46 3.24 0.36 -6.39
C PRO A 46 3.82 -0.98 -6.88
N THR A 47 4.98 -1.40 -6.38
CA THR A 47 5.63 -2.64 -6.82
C THR A 47 4.94 -3.88 -6.25
N ILE A 48 4.50 -3.81 -5.00
CA ILE A 48 3.73 -4.88 -4.35
C ILE A 48 2.34 -4.96 -4.97
N GLU A 49 1.71 -3.81 -5.25
CA GLU A 49 0.41 -3.78 -5.91
C GLU A 49 0.46 -4.41 -7.30
N ALA A 50 1.46 -4.08 -8.12
CA ALA A 50 1.66 -4.70 -9.42
C ALA A 50 1.88 -6.23 -9.33
N LYS A 51 2.63 -6.71 -8.32
CA LYS A 51 2.81 -8.15 -8.08
C LYS A 51 1.51 -8.83 -7.69
N ARG A 52 0.71 -8.22 -6.82
CA ARG A 52 -0.61 -8.72 -6.41
C ARG A 52 -1.55 -8.81 -7.60
N LEU A 53 -1.61 -7.76 -8.43
CA LEU A 53 -2.41 -7.75 -9.65
C LEU A 53 -1.97 -8.85 -10.64
N LYS A 54 -0.66 -9.06 -10.81
CA LYS A 54 -0.15 -10.15 -11.66
C LYS A 54 -0.54 -11.53 -11.11
N ALA A 55 -0.40 -11.75 -9.80
CA ALA A 55 -0.79 -12.99 -9.15
C ALA A 55 -2.30 -13.25 -9.27
N LEU A 56 -3.12 -12.21 -9.10
CA LEU A 56 -4.57 -12.29 -9.25
C LEU A 56 -4.96 -12.66 -10.69
N LYS A 57 -4.32 -12.05 -11.70
CA LYS A 57 -4.54 -12.40 -13.11
C LYS A 57 -4.18 -13.86 -13.39
N ALA A 58 -3.07 -14.35 -12.85
CA ALA A 58 -2.67 -15.75 -12.99
C ALA A 58 -3.70 -16.70 -12.35
N LEU A 59 -4.20 -16.37 -11.15
CA LEU A 59 -5.20 -17.17 -10.45
C LEU A 59 -6.52 -17.25 -11.24
N ARG A 60 -6.97 -16.12 -11.83
CA ARG A 60 -8.15 -16.10 -12.71
C ARG A 60 -7.97 -16.97 -13.94
N GLY A 61 -6.80 -16.91 -14.59
CA GLY A 61 -6.49 -17.77 -15.74
C GLY A 61 -6.43 -19.27 -15.41
N SER A 62 -6.17 -19.63 -14.14
CA SER A 62 -6.12 -21.03 -13.68
C SER A 62 -7.47 -21.60 -13.18
N CYS A 63 -8.52 -20.79 -13.08
CA CYS A 63 -9.83 -21.23 -12.60
C CYS A 63 -10.93 -20.79 -13.59
N PRO A 64 -11.32 -21.66 -14.54
CA PRO A 64 -12.24 -21.30 -15.62
C PRO A 64 -13.65 -20.92 -15.14
N ASP A 65 -14.05 -21.36 -13.94
CA ASP A 65 -15.37 -21.07 -13.34
C ASP A 65 -15.39 -19.81 -12.45
N PHE A 66 -14.28 -19.06 -12.37
CA PHE A 66 -14.25 -17.85 -11.57
C PHE A 66 -15.15 -16.78 -12.20
N PRO A 67 -16.12 -16.20 -11.46
CA PRO A 67 -17.05 -15.23 -12.03
C PRO A 67 -16.29 -14.00 -12.54
N ASP A 68 -16.50 -13.67 -13.81
CA ASP A 68 -15.93 -12.48 -14.42
C ASP A 68 -16.68 -11.25 -13.94
N THR A 69 -16.13 -10.57 -12.93
CA THR A 69 -16.74 -9.37 -12.35
C THR A 69 -16.29 -8.09 -13.05
N SER A 70 -15.87 -8.14 -14.32
CA SER A 70 -15.59 -6.93 -15.10
C SER A 70 -16.89 -6.22 -15.48
N LYS A 71 -17.37 -5.37 -14.58
CA LYS A 71 -18.19 -4.19 -14.87
C LYS A 71 -17.59 -2.98 -14.18
#